data_AF-A0A6I2IVC1-F1
#
_entry.id   AF-A0A6I2IVC1-F1
#
_cell.length_a   1.000
_cell.length_b   1.000
_cell.length_c   1.000
_cell.angle_alpha   90.00
_cell.angle_beta   90.00
_cell.angle_gamma   90.00
#
_symmetry.space_group_name_H-M   'P 1'
#
loop_
_entity.id
_entity.type
_entity.pdbx_description
1 polymer ?
#
loop_
_entity_poly.entity_id
_entity_poly.type
_entity_poly.pdbx_seq_one_letter_code
_entity_poly.pdbx_strand_id
1 'polypeptide(L)'
;WANKVPTAWPQDGLQTEKGSGLQQREYYHDAGFQMLKEPAQWPDGSRSVEPGLFELHDLMSTGRFKVFSGLRDWFEEFNFYHRDDRGRIVKTRDDLLDATRYAYMMRRFAKRYGDIGVIKEKKAPAPIRPIARRN
;
A
#
# COMPACT_ATOMS: atom_id res chain seq x y z
N TRP A 1 11.40 -9.77 -0.97
CA TRP A 1 10.72 -8.59 -0.39
C TRP A 1 11.59 -7.36 -0.59
N ALA A 2 11.00 -6.16 -0.60
CA ALA A 2 11.75 -4.93 -0.92
C ALA A 2 12.31 -4.27 0.34
N ASN A 3 13.63 -4.19 0.43
CA ASN A 3 14.32 -3.60 1.58
C ASN A 3 14.01 -2.09 1.69
N LYS A 4 13.71 -1.62 2.90
CA LYS A 4 13.41 -0.21 3.20
C LYS A 4 12.22 0.40 2.45
N VAL A 5 11.27 -0.43 2.01
CA VAL A 5 10.03 0.02 1.36
C VAL A 5 8.88 0.01 2.36
N PRO A 6 8.14 1.12 2.53
CA PRO A 6 6.95 1.14 3.38
C PRO A 6 5.96 0.07 2.95
N THR A 7 5.58 -0.80 3.88
CA THR A 7 4.78 -2.00 3.60
C THR A 7 3.38 -1.82 4.21
N ALA A 8 2.36 -1.78 3.36
CA ALA A 8 0.96 -1.81 3.77
C ALA A 8 0.55 -3.23 4.18
N TRP A 9 -0.36 -3.33 5.14
CA TRP A 9 -0.76 -4.61 5.72
C TRP A 9 -2.24 -4.58 6.16
N PRO A 10 -2.96 -5.72 6.11
CA PRO A 10 -4.39 -5.77 6.43
C PRO A 10 -4.65 -5.66 7.94
N GLN A 11 -5.91 -5.46 8.31
CA GLN A 11 -6.35 -5.44 9.72
C GLN A 11 -6.00 -6.74 10.46
N ASP A 12 -5.94 -7.86 9.74
CA ASP A 12 -5.62 -9.17 10.30
C ASP A 12 -4.21 -9.24 10.91
N GLY A 13 -3.31 -8.31 10.55
CA GLY A 13 -2.00 -8.21 11.19
C GLY A 13 -2.07 -7.89 12.69
N LEU A 14 -3.21 -7.41 13.19
CA LEU A 14 -3.44 -7.18 14.62
C LEU A 14 -3.89 -8.43 15.38
N GLN A 15 -4.16 -9.53 14.67
CA GLN A 15 -4.51 -10.79 15.31
C GLN A 15 -3.30 -11.35 16.05
N THR A 16 -3.53 -11.78 17.29
CA THR A 16 -2.50 -12.41 18.13
C THR A 16 -2.46 -13.90 17.86
N GLU A 17 -1.27 -14.44 17.63
CA GLU A 17 -1.12 -15.89 17.46
C GLU A 17 -1.32 -16.63 18.77
N LYS A 18 -2.04 -17.76 18.70
CA LYS A 18 -2.28 -18.66 19.84
C LYS A 18 -1.00 -19.43 20.17
N GLY A 19 -0.06 -18.78 20.86
CA GLY A 19 1.16 -19.40 21.36
C GLY A 19 2.22 -18.41 21.79
N SER A 20 2.53 -17.42 20.95
CA SER A 20 3.56 -16.41 21.23
C SER A 20 3.06 -15.19 21.99
N GLY A 21 1.77 -14.88 21.88
CA GLY A 21 1.20 -13.64 22.41
C GLY A 21 1.55 -12.38 21.58
N LEU A 22 2.30 -12.53 20.48
CA LEU A 22 2.66 -11.44 19.58
C LEU A 22 1.61 -11.27 18.47
N GLN A 23 1.47 -10.03 17.99
CA GLN A 23 0.62 -9.73 16.83
C GLN A 23 1.30 -10.20 15.55
N GLN A 24 0.53 -10.67 14.56
CA GLN A 24 1.09 -11.15 13.30
C GLN A 24 2.01 -10.11 12.62
N ARG A 25 1.66 -8.83 12.70
CA ARG A 25 2.47 -7.71 12.20
C ARG A 25 3.88 -7.67 12.81
N GLU A 26 4.03 -8.00 14.10
CA GLU A 26 5.31 -7.91 14.81
C GLU A 26 6.33 -8.88 14.23
N TYR A 27 5.91 -10.09 13.83
CA TYR A 27 6.82 -11.02 13.16
C TYR A 27 7.37 -10.48 11.82
N TYR A 28 6.53 -9.81 11.03
CA TYR A 28 7.01 -9.18 9.79
C TYR A 28 7.93 -8.00 10.08
N HIS A 29 7.63 -7.21 11.11
CA HIS A 29 8.52 -6.14 11.56
C HIS A 29 9.90 -6.70 11.96
N ASP A 30 9.92 -7.76 12.77
CA ASP A 30 11.15 -8.38 13.27
C ASP A 30 11.93 -9.11 12.16
N ALA A 31 11.23 -9.61 11.14
CA ALA A 31 11.84 -10.10 9.90
C ALA A 31 12.45 -8.99 9.01
N GLY A 32 12.30 -7.72 9.40
CA GLY A 32 12.92 -6.56 8.75
C GLY A 32 12.03 -5.82 7.75
N PHE A 33 10.72 -6.09 7.71
CA PHE A 33 9.80 -5.32 6.89
C PHE A 33 9.56 -3.92 7.51
N GLN A 34 9.55 -2.88 6.68
CA GLN A 34 9.16 -1.54 7.12
C GLN A 34 7.63 -1.41 7.15
N MET A 35 7.01 -2.09 8.11
CA MET A 35 5.57 -2.10 8.32
C MET A 35 5.06 -0.68 8.60
N LEU A 36 4.03 -0.24 7.88
CA LEU A 36 3.34 1.03 8.19
C LEU A 36 2.76 1.00 9.60
N LYS A 37 2.62 2.18 10.22
CA LYS A 37 2.13 2.25 11.61
C LYS A 37 0.71 1.71 11.77
N GLU A 38 -0.16 2.08 10.85
CA GLU A 38 -1.58 1.72 10.85
C GLU A 38 -1.85 0.67 9.77
N PRO A 39 -2.83 -0.23 9.99
CA PRO A 39 -3.28 -1.14 8.95
C PRO A 39 -3.89 -0.36 7.78
N ALA A 40 -4.01 -1.03 6.65
CA ALA A 40 -4.44 -0.43 5.40
C ALA A 40 -5.85 0.20 5.55
N GLN A 41 -5.93 1.50 5.31
CA GLN A 41 -7.16 2.30 5.40
C GLN A 41 -7.12 3.50 4.44
N TRP A 42 -8.28 3.97 4.02
CA TRP A 42 -8.45 5.19 3.23
C TRP A 42 -8.04 6.45 4.01
N PRO A 43 -7.84 7.60 3.36
CA PRO A 43 -7.48 8.85 4.03
C PRO A 43 -8.49 9.29 5.10
N ASP A 44 -9.77 8.93 4.93
CA ASP A 44 -10.86 9.18 5.88
C ASP A 44 -10.91 8.15 7.04
N GLY A 45 -10.01 7.16 7.04
CA GLY A 45 -9.96 6.09 8.03
C GLY A 45 -10.87 4.90 7.74
N SER A 46 -11.69 4.95 6.68
CA SER A 46 -12.54 3.83 6.28
C SER A 46 -11.70 2.67 5.70
N ARG A 47 -12.26 1.46 5.72
CA ARG A 47 -11.60 0.23 5.23
C ARG A 47 -12.44 -0.49 4.17
N SER A 48 -13.36 0.22 3.52
CA SER A 48 -14.25 -0.38 2.53
C SER A 48 -13.45 -0.91 1.33
N VAL A 49 -13.81 -2.10 0.87
CA VAL A 49 -13.18 -2.78 -0.26
C VAL A 49 -13.64 -2.16 -1.58
N GLU A 50 -14.93 -1.82 -1.67
CA GLU A 50 -15.60 -1.40 -2.91
C GLU A 50 -14.97 -0.15 -3.58
N PRO A 51 -14.62 0.93 -2.85
CA PRO A 51 -13.94 2.07 -3.48
C PRO A 51 -12.62 1.69 -4.13
N GLY A 52 -11.89 0.74 -3.53
CA GLY A 52 -10.60 0.28 -4.05
C GLY A 52 -10.76 -0.52 -5.34
N LEU A 53 -11.79 -1.36 -5.41
CA LEU A 53 -12.11 -2.10 -6.63
C LEU A 53 -12.56 -1.16 -7.76
N PHE A 54 -13.43 -0.21 -7.45
CA PHE A 54 -13.89 0.76 -8.44
C PHE A 54 -12.74 1.60 -9.01
N GLU A 55 -11.91 2.18 -8.13
CA GLU A 55 -10.76 2.98 -8.57
C GLU A 55 -9.73 2.15 -9.36
N LEU A 56 -9.39 0.93 -8.90
CA LEU A 56 -8.45 0.07 -9.62
C LEU A 56 -8.99 -0.37 -10.98
N HIS A 57 -10.28 -0.72 -11.06
CA HIS A 57 -10.92 -1.09 -12.31
C HIS A 57 -10.93 0.07 -13.32
N ASP A 58 -11.21 1.30 -12.88
CA ASP A 58 -11.12 2.50 -13.72
C ASP A 58 -9.68 2.72 -14.23
N LEU A 59 -8.68 2.57 -13.36
CA LEU A 59 -7.27 2.67 -13.75
C LEU A 59 -6.88 1.58 -14.75
N MET A 60 -7.38 0.35 -14.61
CA MET A 60 -7.17 -0.74 -15.57
C MET A 60 -7.82 -0.41 -16.93
N SER A 61 -9.08 0.02 -16.91
CA SER A 61 -9.88 0.33 -18.10
C SER A 61 -9.29 1.49 -18.91
N THR A 62 -8.74 2.48 -18.21
CA THR A 62 -8.04 3.64 -18.81
C THR A 62 -6.57 3.37 -19.12
N GLY A 63 -6.07 2.16 -18.83
CA GLY A 63 -4.69 1.77 -19.09
C GLY A 63 -3.65 2.44 -18.19
N ARG A 64 -4.03 3.00 -17.05
CA ARG A 64 -3.14 3.63 -16.05
C ARG A 64 -2.67 2.66 -14.96
N PHE A 65 -3.35 1.54 -14.77
CA PHE A 65 -2.86 0.43 -13.96
C PHE A 65 -2.23 -0.64 -14.87
N LYS A 66 -1.01 -1.06 -14.55
CA LYS A 66 -0.24 -2.04 -15.33
C LYS A 66 0.37 -3.05 -14.38
N VAL A 67 0.39 -4.31 -14.81
CA VAL A 67 1.03 -5.42 -14.11
C VAL A 67 2.13 -5.97 -15.00
N PHE A 68 3.30 -6.27 -14.42
CA PHE A 68 4.40 -6.90 -15.15
C PHE A 68 3.97 -8.28 -15.63
N SER A 69 4.25 -8.60 -16.90
CA SER A 69 3.80 -9.83 -17.56
C SER A 69 4.28 -11.13 -16.91
N GLY A 70 5.36 -11.09 -16.11
CA GLY A 70 5.89 -12.23 -15.39
C GLY A 70 5.12 -12.62 -14.11
N LEU A 71 4.20 -11.79 -13.62
CA LEU A 71 3.45 -12.02 -12.39
C LEU A 71 2.24 -12.94 -12.63
N ARG A 72 2.50 -14.19 -13.02
CA ARG A 72 1.45 -15.16 -13.41
C ARG A 72 0.41 -15.38 -12.33
N ASP A 73 0.84 -15.58 -11.09
CA ASP A 73 -0.05 -15.81 -9.94
C ASP A 73 -1.07 -14.67 -9.77
N TRP A 74 -0.65 -13.42 -10.01
CA TRP A 74 -1.54 -12.26 -9.96
C TRP A 74 -2.63 -12.34 -11.05
N PHE A 75 -2.25 -12.74 -12.27
CA PHE A 75 -3.21 -12.89 -13.36
C PHE A 75 -4.15 -14.09 -13.15
N GLU A 76 -3.68 -15.16 -12.50
CA GLU A 76 -4.53 -16.27 -12.11
C GLU A 76 -5.62 -15.81 -11.13
N GLU A 77 -5.26 -15.11 -10.06
CA GLU A 77 -6.24 -14.53 -9.14
C GLU A 77 -7.20 -13.59 -9.87
N PHE A 78 -6.69 -12.69 -10.72
CA PHE A 78 -7.50 -11.76 -11.50
C PHE A 78 -8.56 -12.48 -12.35
N ASN A 79 -8.20 -13.58 -13.01
CA ASN A 79 -9.11 -14.34 -13.87
C ASN A 79 -10.21 -15.06 -13.07
N PHE A 80 -9.93 -15.45 -11.84
CA PHE A 80 -10.91 -16.11 -10.95
C PHE A 80 -11.67 -15.12 -10.07
N TYR A 81 -11.30 -13.84 -10.04
CA TYR A 81 -11.96 -12.86 -9.20
C TYR A 81 -13.35 -12.49 -9.76
N HIS A 82 -14.40 -12.82 -9.01
CA HIS A 82 -15.78 -12.63 -9.44
C HIS A 82 -16.72 -12.32 -8.27
N ARG A 83 -17.96 -11.99 -8.62
CA ARG A 83 -19.07 -11.86 -7.67
C ARG A 83 -20.01 -13.05 -7.80
N ASP A 84 -20.59 -13.45 -6.67
CA ASP A 84 -21.65 -14.45 -6.63
C ASP A 84 -22.98 -13.90 -7.19
N ASP A 85 -23.97 -14.77 -7.28
CA ASP A 85 -25.32 -14.48 -7.78
C ASP A 85 -26.03 -13.38 -6.99
N ARG A 86 -25.57 -13.10 -5.76
CA ARG A 86 -26.09 -12.07 -4.87
C ARG A 86 -25.27 -10.77 -4.95
N GLY A 87 -24.33 -10.68 -5.87
CA GLY A 87 -23.46 -9.52 -6.08
C GLY A 87 -22.35 -9.37 -5.05
N ARG A 88 -22.09 -10.37 -4.22
CA ARG A 88 -21.02 -10.33 -3.19
C ARG A 88 -19.72 -10.81 -3.79
N ILE A 89 -18.62 -10.17 -3.42
CA ILE A 89 -17.28 -10.61 -3.80
C ILE A 89 -17.04 -12.01 -3.23
N VAL A 90 -16.62 -12.94 -4.08
CA VAL A 90 -16.20 -14.29 -3.65
C VAL A 90 -14.76 -14.21 -3.17
N LYS A 91 -14.56 -14.35 -1.84
CA LYS A 91 -13.25 -14.25 -1.17
C LYS A 91 -12.47 -15.55 -1.26
N THR A 92 -12.04 -15.91 -2.46
CA THR A 92 -11.29 -17.13 -2.73
C THR A 92 -10.13 -16.81 -3.66
N ARG A 93 -8.89 -17.10 -3.22
CA ARG A 93 -7.65 -16.84 -4.00
C ARG A 93 -7.56 -15.38 -4.45
N ASP A 94 -7.69 -14.47 -3.51
CA ASP A 94 -7.65 -13.02 -3.71
C ASP A 94 -6.48 -12.34 -2.96
N ASP A 95 -5.52 -13.12 -2.45
CA ASP A 95 -4.43 -12.63 -1.60
C ASP A 95 -3.57 -11.56 -2.29
N LEU A 96 -3.17 -11.77 -3.55
CA LEU A 96 -2.38 -10.82 -4.34
C LEU A 96 -3.21 -9.61 -4.78
N LEU A 97 -4.49 -9.81 -5.12
CA LEU A 97 -5.41 -8.71 -5.45
C LEU A 97 -5.67 -7.83 -4.22
N ASP A 98 -5.84 -8.43 -3.05
CA ASP A 98 -5.98 -7.75 -1.78
C ASP A 98 -4.71 -7.00 -1.40
N ALA A 99 -3.53 -7.63 -1.52
CA ALA A 99 -2.25 -6.96 -1.30
C ALA A 99 -2.06 -5.76 -2.24
N THR A 100 -2.43 -5.91 -3.53
CA THR A 100 -2.42 -4.84 -4.53
C THR A 100 -3.32 -3.69 -4.10
N ARG A 101 -4.54 -4.01 -3.65
CA ARG A 101 -5.53 -3.04 -3.18
C ARG A 101 -5.08 -2.33 -1.91
N TYR A 102 -4.45 -3.01 -0.96
CA TYR A 102 -3.87 -2.40 0.24
C TYR A 102 -2.73 -1.44 -0.09
N ALA A 103 -1.83 -1.84 -1.00
CA ALA A 103 -0.78 -0.97 -1.50
C ALA A 103 -1.36 0.29 -2.18
N TYR A 104 -2.38 0.13 -3.01
CA TYR A 104 -3.07 1.23 -3.67
C TYR A 104 -3.78 2.18 -2.69
N MET A 105 -4.48 1.62 -1.70
CA MET A 105 -5.18 2.38 -0.65
C MET A 105 -4.20 3.19 0.20
N MET A 106 -3.01 2.64 0.47
CA MET A 106 -1.95 3.28 1.26
C MET A 106 -0.93 4.07 0.42
N ARG A 107 -1.20 4.33 -0.87
CA ARG A 107 -0.27 5.01 -1.81
C ARG A 107 0.27 6.36 -1.32
N ARG A 108 -0.44 7.04 -0.42
CA ARG A 108 0.00 8.29 0.23
C ARG A 108 1.30 8.15 1.03
N PHE A 109 1.68 6.93 1.41
CA PHE A 109 2.94 6.62 2.09
C PHE A 109 4.03 6.10 1.14
N ALA A 110 3.74 5.98 -0.15
CA ALA A 110 4.72 5.52 -1.13
C ALA A 110 5.93 6.47 -1.19
N LYS A 111 7.12 5.89 -1.28
CA LYS A 111 8.36 6.64 -1.48
C LYS A 111 8.78 6.55 -2.94
N ARG A 112 9.31 7.65 -3.48
CA ARG A 112 9.96 7.66 -4.79
C ARG A 112 11.16 6.71 -4.74
N TYR A 113 11.42 5.98 -5.82
CA TYR A 113 12.50 4.99 -5.87
C TYR A 113 13.87 5.58 -5.45
N GLY A 114 14.22 6.77 -5.97
CA GLY A 114 15.48 7.44 -5.61
C GLY A 114 15.57 7.97 -4.18
N ASP A 115 14.47 8.00 -3.43
CA ASP A 115 14.48 8.36 -2.01
C ASP A 115 14.61 7.13 -1.08
N ILE A 116 14.57 5.90 -1.64
CA ILE A 116 14.66 4.67 -0.84
C ILE A 116 16.10 4.50 -0.33
N GLY A 117 16.26 4.40 0.98
CA GLY A 117 17.58 4.23 1.60
C GLY A 117 18.45 5.50 1.66
N VAL A 118 17.98 6.62 1.10
CA VAL A 118 18.69 7.90 1.14
C VAL A 118 18.31 8.68 2.40
N ILE A 119 19.31 9.11 3.17
CA ILE A 119 19.12 10.02 4.29
C ILE A 119 19.06 11.44 3.71
N LYS A 120 17.87 12.05 3.69
CA LYS A 120 17.75 13.46 3.29
C LYS A 120 18.35 14.34 4.38
N GLU A 121 19.47 14.98 4.09
CA GLU A 121 20.00 16.03 4.95
C GLU A 121 18.98 17.17 5.06
N LYS A 122 18.66 17.59 6.29
CA LYS A 122 17.84 18.78 6.51
C LYS A 122 18.65 20.01 6.12
N LYS A 123 18.49 20.49 4.89
CA LYS A 123 19.07 21.76 4.47
C LYS A 123 18.25 22.90 5.06
N ALA A 124 18.86 23.74 5.89
CA ALA A 124 18.22 24.95 6.38
C ALA A 124 17.86 25.87 5.18
N PRO A 125 16.69 26.52 5.17
CA PRO A 125 16.36 27.48 4.13
C PRO A 125 17.40 28.62 4.14
N ALA A 126 17.67 29.18 2.97
CA ALA A 126 18.57 30.33 2.87
C ALA A 126 18.03 31.47 3.77
N PRO A 127 18.91 32.18 4.51
CA PRO A 127 18.47 33.29 5.33
C PRO A 127 17.79 34.36 4.47
N ILE A 128 16.69 34.93 4.98
CA ILE A 128 15.96 36.01 4.31
C ILE A 128 16.91 37.19 4.17
N ARG A 129 17.22 37.59 2.93
CA ARG A 129 18.02 38.78 2.64
C ARG A 129 17.08 39.97 2.48
N PRO A 130 17.35 41.13 3.11
CA PRO A 130 16.56 42.33 2.87
C PRO A 130 16.68 42.75 1.41
N ILE A 131 15.54 43.00 0.77
CA ILE A 131 15.47 43.55 -0.59
C ILE A 131 15.76 45.04 -0.49
N ALA A 132 16.85 45.52 -1.11
CA ALA A 132 17.14 46.95 -1.17
C ALA A 132 16.05 47.66 -1.99
N ARG A 133 15.39 48.67 -1.41
CA ARG A 133 14.49 49.54 -2.17
C ARG A 133 15.33 50.45 -3.06
N ARG A 134 15.01 50.49 -4.34
CA ARG A 134 15.64 51.40 -5.31
C ARG A 134 15.00 52.78 -5.11
N ASN A 135 15.84 53.79 -4.84
CA ASN A 135 15.43 55.21 -4.79
C ASN A 135 15.06 55.72 -6.18
#